data_AF-A0AAD3NH67-F1
#
_entry.id   AF-A0AAD3NH67-F1
#
_cell.length_a   1.000
_cell.length_b   1.000
_cell.length_c   1.000
_cell.angle_alpha   90.00
_cell.angle_beta   90.00
_cell.angle_gamma   90.00
#
_symmetry.space_group_name_H-M   'P 1'
#
loop_
_entity.id
_entity.type
_entity.pdbx_description
1 polymer ?
#
loop_
_entity_poly.entity_id
_entity_poly.type
_entity_poly.pdbx_seq_one_letter_code
_entity_poly.pdbx_strand_id
1 'polypeptide(L)'
;MLVYTGTATVVSYLPKKNKNMVLLSTLHTEAEISDCQDRRPVIILDYNCNKGGVDNLDKVIGTYSCRRMTVHWPLVIFHNIIDVSSYNTFVIWREINPSWMPGKRNKRVFLEQLAKALVTPVIERARVRDQPEHPVPLATSPVAPSKRKRCQMCPRGVHRVRGQQEG
;
A
#
# COMPACT_ATOMS: atom_id res chain seq x y z
N MET A 1 4.32 -25.43 -29.89
CA MET A 1 4.07 -24.83 -31.21
C MET A 1 4.50 -23.37 -31.16
N LEU A 2 5.19 -22.89 -32.18
CA LEU A 2 5.63 -21.49 -32.31
C LEU A 2 5.04 -20.95 -33.60
N VAL A 3 4.42 -19.77 -33.53
CA VAL A 3 3.84 -19.06 -34.68
C VAL A 3 4.46 -17.68 -34.73
N TYR A 4 5.02 -17.33 -35.87
CA TYR A 4 5.63 -16.02 -36.11
C TYR A 4 4.77 -15.22 -37.08
N THR A 5 4.46 -14.00 -36.70
CA THR A 5 3.95 -12.94 -37.57
C THR A 5 5.02 -11.86 -37.58
N GLY A 6 5.27 -11.15 -38.69
CA GLY A 6 6.42 -10.25 -38.88
C GLY A 6 6.77 -9.24 -37.76
N THR A 7 5.87 -9.02 -36.81
CA THR A 7 6.04 -8.12 -35.65
C THR A 7 5.90 -8.82 -34.28
N ALA A 8 5.50 -10.09 -34.21
CA ALA A 8 5.21 -10.77 -32.96
C ALA A 8 5.29 -12.30 -33.07
N THR A 9 5.75 -12.93 -32.00
CA THR A 9 5.84 -14.38 -31.86
C THR A 9 4.86 -14.89 -30.81
N VAL A 10 4.09 -15.92 -31.16
CA VAL A 10 3.21 -16.65 -30.24
C VAL A 10 3.84 -18.00 -29.91
N VAL A 11 3.91 -18.31 -28.63
CA VAL A 11 4.38 -19.60 -28.09
C VAL A 11 3.20 -20.33 -27.45
N SER A 12 3.00 -21.58 -27.83
CA SER A 12 2.19 -22.54 -27.08
C SER A 12 3.10 -23.64 -26.55
N TYR A 13 3.19 -23.72 -25.22
CA TYR A 13 4.04 -24.64 -24.47
C TYR A 13 3.21 -25.40 -23.43
N LEU A 14 3.41 -26.72 -23.33
CA LEU A 14 2.74 -27.57 -22.36
C LEU A 14 3.70 -27.92 -21.21
N PRO A 15 3.68 -27.20 -20.08
CA PRO A 15 4.51 -27.55 -18.93
C PRO A 15 4.11 -28.88 -18.28
N LYS A 16 2.85 -29.29 -18.38
CA LYS A 16 2.29 -30.53 -17.82
C LYS A 16 1.24 -31.10 -18.76
N LYS A 17 0.97 -32.41 -18.66
CA LYS A 17 -0.12 -33.06 -19.43
C LYS A 17 -1.42 -32.28 -19.20
N ASN A 18 -2.09 -31.90 -20.29
CA ASN A 18 -3.34 -31.14 -20.31
C ASN A 18 -3.27 -29.72 -19.68
N LYS A 19 -2.08 -29.15 -19.48
CA LYS A 19 -1.92 -27.74 -19.12
C LYS A 19 -1.12 -27.03 -20.20
N ASN A 20 -1.79 -26.18 -20.98
CA ASN A 20 -1.15 -25.36 -22.01
C ASN A 20 -0.91 -23.95 -21.47
N MET A 21 0.22 -23.37 -21.83
CA MET A 21 0.57 -21.98 -21.57
C MET A 21 0.82 -21.31 -22.92
N VAL A 22 0.06 -20.25 -23.19
CA VAL A 22 0.16 -19.47 -24.42
C VAL A 22 0.71 -18.10 -24.07
N LEU A 23 1.79 -17.68 -24.72
CA LEU A 23 2.41 -16.38 -24.55
C LEU A 23 2.57 -15.69 -25.91
N LEU A 24 2.37 -14.39 -25.92
CA LEU A 24 2.63 -13.51 -27.07
C LEU A 24 3.78 -12.58 -26.69
N SER A 25 4.77 -12.44 -27.57
CA SER A 25 5.86 -11.49 -27.39
C SER A 25 6.14 -10.73 -28.68
N THR A 26 6.34 -9.42 -28.57
CA THR A 26 6.84 -8.56 -29.66
C THR A 26 8.36 -8.35 -29.57
N LEU A 27 8.98 -8.74 -28.45
CA LEU A 27 10.43 -8.61 -28.23
C LEU A 27 11.21 -9.72 -28.93
N HIS A 28 10.63 -10.93 -28.96
CA HIS A 28 11.29 -12.11 -29.47
C HIS A 28 10.90 -12.32 -30.92
N THR A 29 11.87 -12.20 -31.82
CA THR A 29 11.71 -12.44 -33.27
C THR A 29 12.02 -13.88 -33.66
N GLU A 30 12.65 -14.65 -32.76
CA GLU A 30 13.10 -16.01 -33.05
C GLU A 30 12.54 -17.04 -32.06
N ALA A 31 12.46 -18.27 -32.56
CA ALA A 31 11.96 -19.45 -31.87
C ALA A 31 13.05 -20.07 -30.98
N GLU A 32 13.62 -19.30 -30.05
CA GLU A 32 14.72 -19.77 -29.22
C GLU A 32 14.24 -20.65 -28.06
N ILE A 33 14.95 -21.76 -27.88
CA ILE A 33 14.75 -22.72 -26.80
C ILE A 33 16.00 -22.66 -25.92
N SER A 34 15.81 -22.60 -24.60
CA SER A 34 16.94 -22.57 -23.69
C SER A 34 17.69 -23.91 -23.63
N ASP A 35 19.00 -23.83 -23.39
CA ASP A 35 19.88 -24.99 -23.16
C ASP A 35 19.67 -25.68 -21.80
N CYS A 36 18.69 -25.21 -21.01
CA CYS A 36 18.37 -25.81 -19.73
C CYS A 36 17.80 -27.23 -19.92
N GLN A 37 17.97 -28.13 -18.93
CA GLN A 37 17.46 -29.51 -18.97
C GLN A 37 15.97 -29.61 -19.38
N ASP A 38 15.17 -28.62 -19.02
CA ASP A 38 13.73 -28.58 -19.29
C ASP A 38 13.36 -28.06 -20.69
N ARG A 39 14.34 -27.65 -21.51
CA ARG A 39 14.18 -27.10 -22.87
C ARG A 39 13.02 -26.10 -22.98
N ARG A 40 12.98 -25.15 -22.06
CA ARG A 40 11.88 -24.16 -21.98
C ARG A 40 12.13 -23.07 -23.03
N PRO A 41 11.12 -22.65 -23.80
CA PRO A 41 11.23 -21.49 -24.68
C PRO A 41 11.75 -20.25 -23.92
N VAL A 42 12.66 -19.49 -24.51
CA VAL A 42 13.28 -18.30 -23.88
C VAL A 42 12.21 -17.29 -23.46
N ILE A 43 11.21 -17.08 -24.31
CA ILE A 43 10.02 -16.24 -24.03
C ILE A 43 9.36 -16.56 -22.69
N ILE A 44 9.33 -17.84 -22.29
CA ILE A 44 8.74 -18.27 -21.02
C ILE A 44 9.65 -17.92 -19.84
N LEU A 45 10.96 -18.02 -20.02
CA LEU A 45 11.91 -17.65 -18.98
C LEU A 45 11.83 -16.15 -18.70
N ASP A 46 11.88 -15.33 -19.75
CA ASP A 46 11.77 -13.88 -19.65
C ASP A 46 10.44 -13.45 -19.02
N TYR A 47 9.34 -14.02 -19.49
CA TYR A 47 8.04 -13.77 -18.86
C TYR A 47 8.05 -14.11 -17.35
N ASN A 48 8.62 -15.26 -16.96
CA ASN A 48 8.67 -15.66 -15.56
C ASN A 48 9.58 -14.78 -14.70
N CYS A 49 10.67 -14.27 -15.27
CA CYS A 49 11.58 -13.32 -14.61
C CYS A 49 10.89 -11.99 -14.32
N ASN A 50 10.03 -11.51 -15.22
CA ASN A 50 9.46 -10.16 -15.15
C ASN A 50 8.03 -10.11 -14.58
N LYS A 51 7.25 -11.19 -14.67
CA LYS A 51 5.83 -11.21 -14.21
C LYS A 51 5.63 -10.91 -12.73
N GLY A 52 6.67 -11.11 -11.91
CA GLY A 52 6.58 -10.98 -10.45
C GLY A 52 6.61 -9.55 -9.92
N GLY A 53 6.84 -8.53 -10.75
CA GLY A 53 6.99 -7.15 -10.28
C GLY A 53 5.81 -6.62 -9.46
N VAL A 54 4.59 -6.79 -10.00
CA VAL A 54 3.36 -6.31 -9.33
C VAL A 54 3.02 -7.15 -8.10
N ASP A 55 3.13 -8.48 -8.19
CA ASP A 55 2.87 -9.38 -7.05
C ASP A 55 3.83 -9.13 -5.88
N ASN A 56 5.11 -8.85 -6.19
CA ASN A 56 6.10 -8.49 -5.17
C ASN A 56 5.76 -7.15 -4.52
N LEU A 57 5.35 -6.15 -5.32
CA LEU A 57 4.89 -4.87 -4.79
C LEU A 57 3.69 -5.05 -3.86
N ASP A 58 2.67 -5.80 -4.30
CA ASP A 58 1.46 -6.06 -3.52
C ASP A 58 1.79 -6.75 -2.18
N LYS A 59 2.65 -7.77 -2.21
CA LYS A 59 3.13 -8.46 -1.01
C LYS A 59 3.85 -7.52 -0.04
N VAL A 60 4.72 -6.66 -0.56
CA VAL A 60 5.51 -5.73 0.24
C VAL A 60 4.65 -4.58 0.80
N ILE A 61 3.67 -4.11 0.04
CA ILE A 61 2.68 -3.13 0.49
C ILE A 61 1.80 -3.73 1.59
N GLY A 62 1.25 -4.92 1.38
CA GLY A 62 0.37 -5.58 2.34
C GLY A 62 1.01 -5.78 3.73
N THR A 63 2.33 -5.96 3.79
CA THR A 63 3.06 -6.14 5.06
C THR A 63 3.05 -4.90 5.97
N TYR A 64 2.97 -3.69 5.39
CA TYR A 64 3.04 -2.42 6.12
C TYR A 64 1.89 -1.47 5.77
N SER A 65 0.76 -2.00 5.32
CA SER A 65 -0.39 -1.22 4.91
C SER A 65 -1.10 -0.58 6.11
N CYS A 66 -1.52 0.67 5.95
CA CYS A 66 -2.31 1.41 6.94
C CYS A 66 -3.83 1.30 6.71
N ARG A 67 -4.26 0.41 5.82
CA ARG A 67 -5.68 0.23 5.47
C ARG A 67 -6.53 -0.14 6.68
N ARG A 68 -7.68 0.52 6.79
CA ARG A 68 -8.72 0.20 7.77
C ARG A 68 -9.97 -0.31 7.07
N MET A 69 -10.71 -1.18 7.75
CA MET A 69 -12.04 -1.59 7.30
C MET A 69 -12.93 -0.34 7.16
N THR A 70 -13.53 -0.17 5.99
CA THR A 70 -14.35 1.01 5.67
C THR A 70 -15.47 0.60 4.72
N VAL A 71 -16.61 1.26 4.84
CA VAL A 71 -17.75 1.13 3.91
C VAL A 71 -17.67 2.12 2.74
N HIS A 72 -16.75 3.09 2.80
CA HIS A 72 -16.60 4.13 1.79
C HIS A 72 -15.51 3.75 0.77
N TRP A 73 -15.91 3.38 -0.44
CA TRP A 73 -15.00 2.98 -1.51
C TRP A 73 -13.92 4.02 -1.87
N PRO A 74 -14.19 5.34 -1.87
CA PRO A 74 -13.15 6.34 -2.12
C PRO A 74 -11.99 6.25 -1.11
N LEU A 75 -12.28 5.90 0.14
CA LEU A 75 -11.25 5.75 1.17
C LEU A 75 -10.36 4.52 0.91
N VAL A 76 -10.90 3.48 0.27
CA VAL A 76 -10.12 2.31 -0.14
C VAL A 76 -9.08 2.71 -1.20
N ILE A 77 -9.49 3.52 -2.18
CA ILE A 77 -8.58 4.09 -3.20
C ILE A 77 -7.54 4.99 -2.53
N PHE A 78 -7.96 5.85 -1.60
CA PHE A 78 -7.04 6.72 -0.87
C PHE A 78 -5.95 5.94 -0.12
N HIS A 79 -6.31 4.87 0.59
CA HIS A 79 -5.32 4.02 1.25
C HIS A 79 -4.36 3.36 0.25
N ASN A 80 -4.85 2.89 -0.91
CA ASN A 80 -3.98 2.38 -1.97
C ASN A 80 -2.95 3.42 -2.43
N ILE A 81 -3.40 4.65 -2.65
CA ILE A 81 -2.52 5.76 -3.08
C ILE A 81 -1.43 5.99 -2.05
N ILE A 82 -1.77 6.03 -0.76
CA ILE A 82 -0.77 6.20 0.32
C ILE A 82 0.24 5.05 0.31
N ASP A 83 -0.24 3.81 0.25
CA ASP A 83 0.62 2.63 0.33
C ASP A 83 1.62 2.55 -0.84
N VAL A 84 1.14 2.76 -2.07
CA VAL A 84 1.97 2.77 -3.30
C VAL A 84 2.94 3.95 -3.29
N SER A 85 2.46 5.15 -2.98
CA SER A 85 3.31 6.35 -2.96
C SER A 85 4.42 6.22 -1.92
N SER A 86 4.10 5.74 -0.72
CA SER A 86 5.09 5.55 0.35
C SER A 86 6.17 4.55 -0.04
N TYR A 87 5.81 3.48 -0.77
CA TYR A 87 6.78 2.52 -1.28
C TYR A 87 7.65 3.12 -2.39
N ASN A 88 7.07 3.88 -3.33
CA ASN A 88 7.84 4.53 -4.39
C ASN A 88 8.85 5.53 -3.81
N THR A 89 8.46 6.34 -2.82
CA THR A 89 9.38 7.24 -2.11
C THR A 89 10.49 6.46 -1.39
N PHE A 90 10.19 5.30 -0.82
CA PHE A 90 11.20 4.44 -0.20
C PHE A 90 12.24 3.94 -1.22
N VAL A 91 11.79 3.50 -2.41
CA VAL A 91 12.69 3.07 -3.48
C VAL A 91 13.61 4.23 -3.90
N ILE A 92 13.03 5.40 -4.20
CA ILE A 92 13.80 6.60 -4.57
C ILE A 92 14.80 6.98 -3.47
N TRP A 93 14.38 6.97 -2.21
CA TRP A 93 15.25 7.31 -1.09
C TRP A 93 16.45 6.37 -0.97
N ARG A 94 16.24 5.07 -1.21
CA ARG A 94 17.29 4.04 -1.18
C ARG A 94 18.31 4.20 -2.31
N GLU A 95 17.85 4.59 -3.49
CA GLU A 95 18.74 4.86 -4.64
C GLU A 95 19.58 6.13 -4.40
N ILE A 96 18.99 7.17 -3.82
CA ILE A 96 19.70 8.44 -3.52
C ILE A 96 20.65 8.26 -2.33
N ASN A 97 20.29 7.44 -1.33
CA ASN A 97 21.04 7.28 -0.09
C ASN A 97 21.44 5.80 0.14
N PRO A 98 22.40 5.25 -0.61
CA PRO A 98 22.75 3.83 -0.54
C PRO A 98 23.37 3.43 0.81
N SER A 99 24.06 4.35 1.47
CA SER A 99 24.65 4.15 2.81
C SER A 99 23.62 4.26 3.95
N TRP A 100 22.42 4.77 3.68
CA TRP A 100 21.39 4.94 4.69
C TRP A 100 20.78 3.58 5.05
N MET A 101 21.06 3.14 6.28
CA MET A 101 20.68 1.85 6.84
C MET A 101 20.97 0.70 5.86
N PRO A 102 22.18 0.12 5.85
CA PRO A 102 22.45 -1.07 5.07
C PRO A 102 21.75 -2.28 5.71
N GLY A 103 20.69 -2.79 5.09
CA GLY A 103 19.94 -3.94 5.62
C GLY A 103 18.58 -4.17 4.95
N LYS A 104 17.99 -5.34 5.20
CA LYS A 104 16.72 -5.78 4.58
C LYS A 104 15.46 -5.33 5.33
N ARG A 105 15.56 -4.80 6.56
CA ARG A 105 14.41 -4.48 7.44
C ARG A 105 14.18 -2.98 7.66
N ASN A 106 14.57 -2.14 6.69
CA ASN A 106 14.66 -0.70 6.91
C ASN A 106 13.42 0.07 6.42
N LYS A 107 12.51 -0.61 5.69
CA LYS A 107 11.24 -0.03 5.23
C LYS A 107 10.38 0.48 6.38
N ARG A 108 10.26 -0.28 7.49
CA ARG A 108 9.45 0.14 8.65
C ARG A 108 9.96 1.45 9.22
N VAL A 109 11.28 1.58 9.38
CA VAL A 109 11.92 2.78 9.93
C VAL A 109 11.75 3.96 8.97
N PHE A 110 11.89 3.73 7.67
CA PHE A 110 11.61 4.75 6.65
C PHE A 110 10.16 5.26 6.76
N LEU A 111 9.18 4.34 6.80
CA LEU A 111 7.77 4.72 6.90
C LEU A 111 7.44 5.48 8.20
N GLU A 112 8.07 5.11 9.30
CA GLU A 112 7.93 5.83 10.57
C GLU A 112 8.49 7.25 10.47
N GLN A 113 9.68 7.42 9.90
CA GLN A 113 10.29 8.73 9.68
C GLN A 113 9.47 9.58 8.72
N LEU A 114 8.97 9.00 7.63
CA LEU A 114 8.08 9.65 6.68
C LEU A 114 6.80 10.14 7.38
N ALA A 115 6.14 9.27 8.15
CA ALA A 115 4.92 9.63 8.87
C ALA A 115 5.17 10.77 9.88
N LYS A 116 6.28 10.71 10.62
CA LYS A 116 6.70 11.78 11.53
C LYS A 116 6.92 13.09 10.77
N ALA A 117 7.68 13.09 9.68
CA ALA A 117 7.95 14.27 8.87
C ALA A 117 6.67 14.92 8.32
N LEU A 118 5.68 14.11 7.90
CA LEU A 118 4.40 14.61 7.40
C LEU A 118 3.49 15.19 8.50
N VAL A 119 3.50 14.61 9.70
CA VAL A 119 2.56 14.99 10.78
C VAL A 119 3.09 16.12 11.66
N THR A 120 4.41 16.25 11.83
CA THR A 120 5.03 17.30 12.66
C THR A 120 4.50 18.72 12.37
N PRO A 121 4.48 19.22 11.12
CA PRO A 121 4.00 20.58 10.85
C PRO A 121 2.51 20.76 11.16
N VAL A 122 1.71 19.68 11.08
CA VAL A 122 0.29 19.71 11.43
C VAL A 122 0.11 19.82 12.94
N ILE A 123 0.89 19.03 13.71
CA ILE A 123 0.87 19.06 15.17
C ILE A 123 1.33 20.42 15.70
N GLU A 124 2.40 20.98 15.12
CA GLU A 124 2.91 22.29 15.52
C GLU A 124 1.88 23.41 15.29
N ARG A 125 1.23 23.42 14.12
CA ARG A 125 0.14 24.39 13.84
C ARG A 125 -1.05 24.21 14.77
N ALA A 126 -1.42 22.97 15.10
CA ALA A 126 -2.50 22.71 16.04
C ALA A 126 -2.18 23.24 17.45
N ARG A 127 -0.94 23.06 17.91
CA ARG A 127 -0.48 23.56 19.22
C ARG A 127 -0.51 25.08 19.33
N VAL A 128 -0.15 25.79 18.26
CA VAL A 128 -0.24 27.26 18.22
C VAL A 128 -1.70 27.72 18.31
N ARG A 129 -2.62 27.00 17.66
CA ARG A 129 -4.06 27.31 17.70
C ARG A 129 -4.70 27.06 19.08
N ASP A 130 -4.23 26.05 19.80
CA ASP A 130 -4.72 25.70 21.14
C ASP A 130 -4.06 26.52 22.26
N GLN A 131 -3.15 27.46 21.95
CA GLN A 131 -2.67 28.40 22.96
C GLN A 131 -3.82 29.33 23.35
N PRO A 132 -4.17 29.42 24.65
CA PRO A 132 -5.15 30.39 25.09
C PRO A 132 -4.59 31.78 24.80
N GLU A 133 -5.35 32.58 24.05
CA GLU A 133 -5.11 34.02 23.99
C GLU A 133 -4.97 34.56 25.42
N HIS A 134 -4.01 35.48 25.60
CA HIS A 134 -3.59 36.08 26.87
C HIS A 134 -4.72 36.26 27.90
N PRO A 135 -4.42 36.15 29.22
CA PRO A 135 -5.44 36.24 30.26
C PRO A 135 -6.15 37.60 30.20
N VAL A 136 -7.40 37.57 29.73
CA VAL A 136 -8.35 38.67 29.91
C VAL A 136 -8.51 38.89 31.41
N PRO A 137 -8.44 40.13 31.93
CA PRO A 137 -8.57 40.41 33.36
C PRO A 137 -9.84 39.78 33.93
N LEU A 138 -9.68 39.08 35.05
CA LEU A 138 -10.69 38.31 35.74
C LEU A 138 -11.84 39.24 36.23
N ALA A 139 -12.88 39.39 35.43
CA ALA A 139 -14.18 39.83 35.94
C ALA A 139 -14.90 38.61 36.51
N THR A 140 -14.81 38.42 37.83
CA THR A 140 -15.58 37.43 38.58
C THR A 140 -17.07 37.64 38.36
N SER A 141 -17.70 36.71 37.63
CA SER A 141 -19.13 36.45 37.72
C SER A 141 -19.34 34.94 37.81
N PRO A 142 -20.20 34.45 38.73
CA PRO A 142 -20.35 33.02 38.96
C PRO A 142 -21.06 32.37 37.76
N VAL A 143 -20.34 31.54 37.02
CA VAL A 143 -20.89 30.71 35.94
C VAL A 143 -21.60 29.51 36.56
N ALA A 144 -22.93 29.48 36.45
CA ALA A 144 -23.74 28.33 36.83
C ALA A 144 -23.32 27.06 36.06
N PRO A 145 -23.43 25.85 36.65
CA PRO A 145 -22.95 24.63 36.02
C PRO A 145 -23.76 24.32 34.74
N SER A 146 -23.12 24.54 33.59
CA SER A 146 -23.67 24.18 32.27
C SER A 146 -23.79 22.66 32.16
N LYS A 147 -25.03 22.16 32.06
CA LYS A 147 -25.31 20.75 31.75
C LYS A 147 -24.61 20.35 30.45
N ARG A 148 -23.86 19.24 30.46
CA ARG A 148 -23.15 18.71 29.29
C ARG A 148 -24.14 18.52 28.13
N LYS A 149 -23.95 19.27 27.04
CA LYS A 149 -24.74 19.12 25.82
C LYS A 149 -24.29 17.87 25.04
N ARG A 150 -25.25 17.15 24.48
CA ARG A 150 -25.04 15.91 23.71
C ARG A 150 -24.56 16.23 22.29
N CYS A 151 -23.67 15.41 21.74
CA CYS A 151 -23.17 15.53 20.36
C CYS A 151 -24.32 15.37 19.34
N GLN A 152 -24.48 16.34 18.43
CA GLN A 152 -25.53 16.31 17.41
C GLN A 152 -25.32 15.23 16.34
N MET A 153 -24.11 14.67 16.24
CA MET A 153 -23.74 13.67 15.24
C MET A 153 -23.85 12.23 15.75
N CYS A 154 -24.11 12.01 17.04
CA CYS A 154 -24.23 10.66 17.59
C CYS A 154 -25.66 10.12 17.42
N PRO A 155 -25.86 8.97 16.76
CA PRO A 155 -27.16 8.33 16.64
C PRO A 155 -27.77 8.04 18.01
N ARG A 156 -29.08 8.27 18.15
CA ARG A 156 -29.83 8.06 19.38
C ARG A 156 -29.99 6.55 19.64
N GLY A 157 -29.06 5.97 20.37
CA GLY A 157 -29.23 4.69 21.06
C GLY A 157 -29.26 3.44 20.18
N VAL A 158 -28.15 2.69 20.19
CA VAL A 158 -28.21 1.23 20.30
C VAL A 158 -27.15 0.84 21.33
N HIS A 159 -27.59 0.53 22.56
CA HIS A 159 -26.76 -0.23 23.48
C HIS A 159 -26.53 -1.60 22.83
N ARG A 160 -25.33 -1.84 22.28
CA ARG A 160 -24.94 -3.18 21.83
C ARG A 160 -24.67 -4.01 23.08
N VAL A 161 -25.67 -4.74 23.54
CA VAL A 161 -25.56 -5.78 24.57
C VAL A 161 -24.55 -6.81 24.06
N ARG A 162 -23.50 -7.10 24.84
CA ARG A 162 -22.62 -8.24 24.61
C ARG A 162 -23.42 -9.49 24.95
N GLY A 163 -23.84 -10.25 23.95
CA GLY A 163 -24.39 -11.59 24.15
C GLY A 163 -23.26 -12.59 24.40
N GLN A 164 -23.29 -13.24 25.56
CA GLN A 164 -22.58 -14.48 25.85
C GLN A 164 -23.04 -15.59 24.89
N GLN A 165 -22.10 -16.40 24.41
CA GLN A 165 -22.39 -17.71 23.81
C GLN A 165 -22.04 -18.78 24.85
N GLU A 166 -23.06 -19.46 25.35
CA GLU A 166 -23.01 -20.83 25.87
C GLU A 166 -23.89 -21.69 24.95
N GLY A 167 -23.43 -22.90 24.64
CA GLY A 167 -24.11 -23.88 23.77
C GLY A 167 -23.14 -24.59 22.86
#